data_AF-A0A7H4N2V6-F1
#
_entry.id   AF-A0A7H4N2V6-F1
#
_cell.length_a   1.000
_cell.length_b   1.000
_cell.length_c   1.000
_cell.angle_alpha   90.00
_cell.angle_beta   90.00
_cell.angle_gamma   90.00
#
_symmetry.space_group_name_H-M   'P 1'
#
loop_
_entity.id
_entity.type
_entity.pdbx_description
1 polymer ?
#
loop_
_entity_poly.entity_id
_entity_poly.type
_entity_poly.pdbx_seq_one_letter_code
_entity_poly.pdbx_strand_id
1 'polypeptide(L)'
;MQNGTTHQKFITDKHPEITTVPYDSYQNAKLDLQNGRIDAVFGDTAVVTEWLKSNPKLAAVGDKVTDKDYFGTGLGIALRQGNTELQQKFNAALEKVKSDGLTSLSITNGSRSNAE
;
A
#
# COMPACT_ATOMS: atom_id res chain seq x y z
N MET A 1 -3.29 -7.09 8.42
CA MET A 1 -2.89 -6.04 7.45
C MET A 1 -1.37 -5.91 7.42
N GLN A 2 -0.77 -5.45 6.32
CA GLN A 2 0.68 -5.28 6.25
C GLN A 2 1.13 -4.04 7.03
N ASN A 3 2.17 -4.18 7.86
CA ASN A 3 2.73 -3.10 8.66
C ASN A 3 3.47 -2.06 7.80
N GLY A 4 3.41 -0.79 8.18
CA GLY A 4 4.04 0.35 7.51
C GLY A 4 3.42 0.69 6.16
N THR A 5 2.09 0.64 6.04
CA THR A 5 1.39 0.90 4.77
C THR A 5 0.32 1.97 4.92
N THR A 6 -0.03 2.64 3.82
CA THR A 6 -1.19 3.54 3.72
C THR A 6 -2.47 2.90 4.27
N HIS A 7 -2.62 1.58 4.08
CA HIS A 7 -3.74 0.81 4.58
C HIS A 7 -3.80 0.75 6.11
N GLN A 8 -2.64 0.65 6.76
CA GLN A 8 -2.53 0.71 8.23
C GLN A 8 -2.85 2.09 8.75
N LYS A 9 -2.31 3.14 8.12
CA LYS A 9 -2.60 4.50 8.50
C LYS A 9 -4.10 4.82 8.36
N PHE A 10 -4.71 4.44 7.24
CA PHE A 10 -6.14 4.63 7.01
C PHE A 10 -7.02 3.98 8.08
N ILE A 11 -6.85 2.68 8.36
CA ILE A 11 -7.70 2.00 9.35
C ILE A 11 -7.47 2.58 10.75
N THR A 12 -6.23 2.90 11.11
CA THR A 12 -5.95 3.47 12.44
C THR A 12 -6.61 4.84 12.62
N ASP A 13 -6.57 5.69 11.59
CA ASP A 13 -7.10 7.04 11.66
C ASP A 13 -8.63 7.10 11.51
N LYS A 14 -9.22 6.24 10.67
CA LYS A 14 -10.66 6.28 10.32
C LYS A 14 -11.51 5.26 11.04
N HIS A 15 -10.91 4.17 11.49
CA HIS A 15 -11.60 3.04 12.13
C HIS A 15 -10.91 2.61 13.44
N PRO A 16 -10.76 3.53 14.41
CA PRO A 16 -10.12 3.22 15.70
C PRO A 16 -10.86 2.15 16.51
N GLU A 17 -12.13 1.86 16.18
CA GLU A 17 -12.91 0.77 16.75
C GLU A 17 -12.43 -0.63 16.31
N ILE A 18 -11.68 -0.73 15.21
CA ILE A 18 -11.20 -2.00 14.69
C ILE A 18 -9.89 -2.37 15.39
N THR A 19 -9.86 -3.58 15.97
CA THR A 19 -8.61 -4.14 16.49
C THR A 19 -7.73 -4.55 15.31
N THR A 20 -6.60 -3.85 15.14
CA THR A 20 -5.67 -4.13 14.05
C THR A 20 -4.62 -5.16 14.45
N VAL A 21 -4.37 -6.13 13.55
CA VAL A 21 -3.27 -7.08 13.68
C VAL A 21 -2.29 -6.83 12.52
N PRO A 22 -1.10 -6.28 12.83
CA PRO A 22 -0.07 -6.05 11.82
C PRO A 22 0.65 -7.36 11.48
N TYR A 23 0.99 -7.52 10.20
CA TYR A 23 1.78 -8.64 9.70
C TYR A 23 2.92 -8.10 8.82
N ASP A 24 4.05 -8.79 8.81
CA ASP A 24 5.19 -8.45 7.94
C ASP A 24 4.94 -8.80 6.48
N SER A 25 3.99 -9.70 6.21
CA SER A 25 3.63 -10.14 4.87
C SER A 25 2.14 -10.46 4.75
N TYR A 26 1.63 -10.34 3.53
CA TYR A 26 0.28 -10.74 3.18
C TYR A 26 0.08 -12.26 3.34
N GLN A 27 1.10 -13.08 3.08
CA GLN A 27 1.05 -14.53 3.24
C GLN A 27 0.73 -14.94 4.69
N ASN A 28 1.34 -14.27 5.67
CA ASN A 28 1.07 -14.55 7.09
C ASN A 28 -0.36 -14.16 7.47
N ALA A 29 -0.84 -13.01 6.98
CA ALA A 29 -2.22 -12.58 7.20
C ALA A 29 -3.23 -13.57 6.59
N LYS A 30 -2.94 -14.13 5.41
CA LYS A 30 -3.80 -15.14 4.76
C LYS A 30 -3.90 -16.42 5.60
N LEU A 31 -2.79 -16.90 6.18
CA LEU A 31 -2.79 -18.11 7.01
C LEU A 31 -3.63 -17.92 8.27
N ASP A 32 -3.50 -16.77 8.94
CA ASP A 32 -4.28 -16.49 10.15
C ASP A 32 -5.76 -16.26 9.86
N LEU A 33 -6.11 -15.72 8.69
CA LEU A 33 -7.50 -15.66 8.21
C LEU A 33 -8.07 -17.07 8.00
N GLN A 34 -7.31 -17.98 7.38
CA GLN A 34 -7.74 -19.37 7.17
C GLN A 34 -7.90 -20.14 8.48
N ASN A 35 -7.08 -19.83 9.48
CA ASN A 35 -7.14 -20.43 10.81
C ASN A 35 -8.15 -19.75 11.74
N GLY A 36 -8.89 -18.73 11.28
CA GLY A 36 -9.91 -18.03 12.06
C GLY A 36 -9.35 -17.15 13.19
N ARG A 37 -8.09 -16.75 13.12
CA ARG A 37 -7.45 -15.85 14.09
C ARG A 37 -7.74 -14.37 13.83
N ILE A 38 -8.11 -14.05 12.60
CA ILE A 38 -8.58 -12.73 12.19
C ILE A 38 -9.83 -12.89 11.33
N ASP A 39 -10.70 -11.89 11.39
CA ASP A 39 -11.98 -11.92 10.65
C ASP A 39 -11.83 -11.45 9.19
N ALA A 40 -10.88 -10.56 8.92
CA ALA A 40 -10.68 -9.96 7.60
C ALA A 40 -9.24 -9.51 7.35
N VAL A 41 -8.88 -9.37 6.07
CA VAL A 41 -7.64 -8.70 5.64
C VAL A 41 -8.00 -7.46 4.86
N PHE A 42 -7.54 -6.31 5.35
CA PHE A 42 -7.55 -5.05 4.61
C PHE A 42 -6.24 -4.85 3.86
N GLY A 43 -6.32 -4.59 2.56
CA GLY A 43 -5.15 -4.52 1.68
C GLY A 43 -5.50 -4.17 0.23
N ASP A 44 -4.46 -4.15 -0.61
CA ASP A 44 -4.58 -3.72 -2.01
C ASP A 44 -5.51 -4.63 -2.81
N THR A 45 -6.38 -4.02 -3.62
CA THR A 45 -7.40 -4.74 -4.40
C THR A 45 -6.79 -5.79 -5.33
N ALA A 46 -5.65 -5.51 -5.97
CA ALA A 46 -5.03 -6.46 -6.90
C ALA A 46 -4.53 -7.72 -6.15
N VAL A 47 -3.92 -7.52 -4.98
CA VAL A 47 -3.42 -8.62 -4.14
C VAL A 47 -4.57 -9.46 -3.58
N VAL A 48 -5.58 -8.81 -3.01
CA VAL A 48 -6.73 -9.49 -2.39
C VAL A 48 -7.56 -10.22 -3.45
N THR A 49 -7.77 -9.64 -4.63
CA THR A 49 -8.55 -10.29 -5.70
C THR A 49 -7.92 -11.61 -6.15
N GLU A 50 -6.58 -11.69 -6.20
CA GLU A 50 -5.89 -12.92 -6.56
C GLU A 50 -6.11 -14.03 -5.52
N TRP A 51 -6.27 -13.66 -4.25
CA TRP A 51 -6.61 -14.62 -3.20
C TRP A 51 -8.04 -15.13 -3.29
N LEU A 52 -8.98 -14.26 -3.65
CA LEU A 52 -10.38 -14.65 -3.83
C LEU A 52 -10.53 -15.69 -4.95
N LYS A 53 -9.78 -15.55 -6.05
CA LYS A 53 -9.75 -16.55 -7.13
C LYS A 53 -9.27 -17.93 -6.65
N SER A 54 -8.29 -17.94 -5.74
CA SER A 54 -7.67 -19.18 -5.24
C SER A 54 -8.38 -19.78 -4.02
N ASN A 55 -9.41 -19.10 -3.46
CA ASN A 55 -10.12 -19.59 -2.29
C ASN A 55 -11.61 -19.21 -2.33
N PRO A 56 -12.51 -20.14 -2.72
CA PRO A 56 -13.94 -19.86 -2.88
C PRO A 56 -14.68 -19.62 -1.54
N LYS A 57 -14.01 -19.83 -0.40
CA LYS A 57 -14.57 -19.53 0.93
C LYS A 57 -14.37 -18.07 1.35
N LEU A 58 -13.57 -17.31 0.59
CA LEU A 58 -13.34 -15.90 0.85
C LEU A 58 -14.18 -15.06 -0.09
N ALA A 59 -14.62 -13.90 0.39
CA ALA A 59 -15.31 -12.89 -0.41
C ALA A 59 -14.77 -11.50 -0.06
N ALA A 60 -14.88 -10.58 -1.01
CA ALA A 60 -14.73 -9.16 -0.70
C ALA A 60 -15.91 -8.71 0.16
N VAL A 61 -15.64 -7.89 1.18
CA VAL A 61 -16.65 -7.36 2.09
C VAL A 61 -16.55 -5.83 2.09
N GLY A 62 -17.71 -5.17 2.05
CA GLY A 62 -17.81 -3.71 2.04
C GLY A 62 -17.47 -3.06 0.69
N ASP A 63 -17.50 -1.73 0.69
CA ASP A 63 -17.16 -0.92 -0.47
C ASP A 63 -15.64 -0.71 -0.59
N LYS A 64 -15.18 -0.43 -1.81
CA LYS A 64 -13.78 -0.08 -2.04
C LYS A 64 -13.45 1.23 -1.32
N VAL A 65 -12.42 1.19 -0.49
CA VAL A 65 -11.85 2.39 0.12
C VAL A 65 -11.06 3.17 -0.94
N THR A 66 -11.44 4.42 -1.15
CA THR A 66 -10.87 5.31 -2.18
C THR A 66 -10.59 6.72 -1.65
N ASP A 67 -10.47 6.86 -0.32
CA ASP A 67 -10.18 8.12 0.35
C ASP A 67 -8.90 8.74 -0.22
N LYS A 68 -9.03 9.93 -0.83
CA LYS A 68 -7.94 10.58 -1.56
C LYS A 68 -6.80 11.09 -0.66
N ASP A 69 -7.09 11.25 0.63
CA ASP A 69 -6.07 11.65 1.60
C ASP A 69 -5.10 10.50 1.91
N TYR A 70 -5.48 9.26 1.59
CA TYR A 70 -4.71 8.04 1.88
C TYR A 70 -4.35 7.25 0.59
N PHE A 71 -5.16 7.35 -0.45
CA PHE A 71 -5.06 6.55 -1.67
C PHE A 71 -5.18 7.42 -2.92
N GLY A 72 -4.40 7.13 -3.96
CA GLY A 72 -4.53 7.80 -5.27
C GLY A 72 -3.53 8.91 -5.58
N THR A 73 -2.48 9.07 -4.76
CA THR A 73 -1.37 10.01 -5.01
C THR A 73 -0.33 9.51 -6.03
N GLY A 74 -0.53 8.31 -6.60
CA GLY A 74 0.44 7.65 -7.47
C GLY A 74 1.51 6.89 -6.69
N LEU A 75 2.43 6.22 -7.40
CA LEU A 75 3.54 5.51 -6.76
C LEU A 75 4.74 6.45 -6.62
N GLY A 76 5.42 6.37 -5.47
CA GLY A 76 6.57 7.20 -5.13
C GLY A 76 7.85 6.38 -4.98
N ILE A 77 8.99 6.88 -5.48
CA ILE A 77 10.31 6.37 -5.07
C ILE A 77 10.81 7.26 -3.92
N ALA A 78 10.99 6.66 -2.74
CA ALA A 78 11.54 7.36 -1.58
C ALA A 78 13.07 7.28 -1.58
N LEU A 79 13.72 8.44 -1.51
CA LEU A 79 15.18 8.55 -1.36
C LEU A 79 15.55 9.08 0.03
N ARG A 80 16.77 8.75 0.47
CA ARG A 80 17.33 9.25 1.73
C ARG A 80 17.32 10.78 1.75
N GLN A 81 16.78 11.35 2.82
CA GLN A 81 16.74 12.79 3.03
C GLN A 81 18.13 13.44 2.87
N GLY A 82 18.18 14.58 2.18
CA GLY A 82 19.40 15.32 1.87
C GLY A 82 20.13 14.87 0.60
N ASN A 83 19.72 13.76 -0.03
CA ASN A 83 20.34 13.29 -1.27
C ASN A 83 19.73 13.95 -2.53
N THR A 84 19.81 15.27 -2.59
CA THR A 84 19.20 16.08 -3.65
C THR A 84 19.76 15.76 -5.04
N GLU A 85 21.05 15.42 -5.13
CA GLU A 85 21.69 15.07 -6.40
C GLU A 85 21.10 13.78 -6.99
N LEU A 86 20.95 12.74 -6.16
CA LEU A 86 20.34 11.48 -6.59
C LEU A 86 18.87 11.68 -6.96
N GLN A 87 18.15 12.49 -6.19
CA GLN A 87 16.76 12.83 -6.49
C GLN A 87 16.61 13.49 -7.86
N GLN A 88 17.46 14.46 -8.17
CA GLN A 88 17.46 15.14 -9.47
C GLN A 88 17.76 14.17 -10.62
N LYS A 89 18.75 13.29 -10.46
CA LYS A 89 19.11 12.28 -11.46
C LYS A 89 17.95 11.33 -11.76
N PHE A 90 17.29 10.81 -10.73
CA PHE A 90 16.15 9.92 -10.95
C PHE A 90 14.93 10.67 -11.52
N ASN A 91 14.66 11.91 -11.09
CA ASN A 91 13.57 12.71 -11.66
C ASN A 91 13.80 12.95 -13.16
N ALA A 92 15.03 13.32 -13.56
CA ALA A 92 15.37 13.49 -14.97
C ALA A 92 15.25 12.18 -15.78
N ALA A 93 15.59 11.04 -15.18
CA ALA A 93 15.40 9.73 -15.82
C ALA A 93 13.91 9.39 -15.97
N LEU A 94 13.09 9.67 -14.95
CA LEU A 94 11.65 9.42 -15.03
C LEU A 94 10.97 10.29 -16.05
N GLU A 95 11.32 11.57 -16.19
CA GLU A 95 10.74 12.42 -17.24
C GLU A 95 10.95 11.83 -18.65
N LYS A 96 12.12 11.21 -18.90
CA LYS A 96 12.39 10.50 -20.17
C LYS A 96 11.56 9.22 -20.34
N VAL A 97 11.29 8.51 -19.25
CA VAL A 97 10.44 7.29 -19.30
C VAL A 97 8.96 7.67 -19.40
N LYS A 98 8.54 8.80 -18.83
CA LYS A 98 7.16 9.30 -18.93
C LYS A 98 6.80 9.68 -20.35
N SER A 99 7.75 10.25 -21.11
CA SER A 99 7.54 10.51 -22.54
C SER A 99 7.32 9.25 -23.38
N ASP A 100 7.61 8.06 -22.83
CA ASP A 100 7.41 6.75 -23.47
C ASP A 100 6.14 6.01 -22.98
N GLY A 101 5.30 6.66 -22.15
CA GLY A 101 3.95 6.17 -21.79
C GLY A 101 3.72 5.85 -20.30
N LEU A 102 4.70 6.03 -19.42
CA LEU A 102 4.53 5.85 -17.97
C LEU A 102 3.97 7.13 -17.33
N THR A 103 2.80 7.14 -16.68
CA THR A 103 2.15 8.41 -16.23
C THR A 103 2.09 8.64 -14.72
N SER A 104 2.50 7.70 -13.87
CA SER A 104 2.12 7.71 -12.44
C SER A 104 3.26 7.57 -11.41
N LEU A 105 4.52 7.79 -11.80
CA LEU A 105 5.68 7.71 -10.89
C LEU A 105 6.25 9.09 -10.54
N SER A 106 6.45 9.37 -9.23
CA SER A 106 7.10 10.58 -8.72
C SER A 106 8.18 10.24 -7.68
N ILE A 107 9.13 11.16 -7.41
CA ILE A 107 10.25 10.89 -6.48
C ILE A 107 10.34 11.97 -5.42
N THR A 108 10.26 11.54 -4.17
CA THR A 108 10.27 12.41 -3.01
C THR A 108 11.45 12.06 -2.11
N ASN A 109 12.08 13.09 -1.55
CA ASN A 109 13.01 12.90 -0.43
C ASN A 109 12.18 12.73 0.83
N GLY A 110 12.34 11.60 1.52
CA GLY A 110 11.55 11.29 2.71
C GLY A 110 12.34 10.50 3.74
N SER A 111 12.05 10.72 5.01
CA SER A 111 12.30 9.72 6.06
C SER A 111 11.37 8.53 5.84
N ARG A 112 11.71 7.36 6.43
CA ARG A 112 10.87 6.14 6.38
C ARG A 112 9.41 6.39 6.80
N SER A 113 9.14 7.45 7.56
CA SER A 113 7.81 7.91 8.00
C SER A 113 6.96 8.62 6.94
N ASN A 114 7.56 9.04 5.82
CA ASN A 114 6.87 9.85 4.78
C ASN A 114 6.59 9.04 3.51
N ALA A 115 6.90 7.74 3.53
CA ALA A 115 6.67 6.81 2.44
C ALA A 115 5.45 5.89 2.69
N GLU A 116 4.71 6.15 3.77
CA GLU A 116 3.56 5.37 4.25
C GLU A 116 2.25 6.14 4.14
#